data_AF-A0A1V5M3L0-F1
#
_entry.id   AF-A0A1V5M3L0-F1
#
_cell.length_a   1.000
_cell.length_b   1.000
_cell.length_c   1.000
_cell.angle_alpha   90.00
_cell.angle_beta   90.00
_cell.angle_gamma   90.00
#
_symmetry.space_group_name_H-M   'P 1'
#
loop_
_entity.id
_entity.type
_entity.pdbx_description
1 polymer ?
#
loop_
_entity_poly.entity_id
_entity_poly.type
_entity_poly.pdbx_seq_one_letter_code
_entity_poly.pdbx_strand_id
1 'polypeptide(L)'
;MSRHTHYAPVIHGQPPKVIYEEPEIVRRWHPPGEETMPESEQTEVTTRAPTDLRPHPMNARLYGSGYDETLRVSIEEEGIITPLVITRDNVIISGHRRLAVALALDLETVPVTIIDETDQLEVTRKLILANTQRERTNEMKAREYRTLKHIETERARRRQQQSAYTTNIRLGRGNGTETVGESRPESSGTAGRARDLAATVIGWSGKSADKAVAVLEAIETLDITGQEADASRLRQRFQRSIAGAHRTAQQAGLLPAAKGTDATFNITNTSVDWAHWTWNPITGCQHGCDYCYARDMATRFPAIYRTGTLLDGCDDTPFAPRFHPQRLTAPANTKVPRAESVWTRTVFVGSMADLFGAWVPQEWIDQVMDAVRAAPQWTFIFLTKNPRRLIDVDWPTNAWVGATVDTQARVAPTEAAFAEVTASVKFVSCEPLLAPVQFSHLDRFNWLIIGGRSLTTSGPECQPEWTWVQSLLAQARAAGCAVYCKPNLRPQFPRDLPTGVEQESQIPCPPPG
;
A
#
# COMPACT_ATOMS: atom_id res chain seq x y z
N MET A 1 53.02 32.59 -46.80
CA MET A 1 51.93 33.02 -47.70
C MET A 1 50.64 33.05 -46.90
N SER A 2 50.09 34.25 -46.72
CA SER A 2 48.89 34.58 -45.94
C SER A 2 47.60 34.02 -46.53
N ARG A 3 46.59 33.85 -45.66
CA ARG A 3 45.13 34.13 -45.84
C ARG A 3 44.43 33.70 -44.54
N HIS A 4 44.23 34.56 -43.55
CA HIS A 4 43.09 35.48 -43.37
C HIS A 4 41.71 34.81 -43.52
N THR A 5 41.17 34.32 -42.39
CA THR A 5 39.75 34.06 -42.17
C THR A 5 39.10 35.32 -41.59
N HIS A 6 38.13 35.87 -42.33
CA HIS A 6 37.29 37.00 -41.91
C HIS A 6 36.28 36.58 -40.84
N TYR A 7 36.21 37.36 -39.76
CA TYR A 7 35.10 37.42 -38.82
C TYR A 7 33.96 38.24 -39.44
N ALA A 8 32.74 37.73 -39.41
CA ALA A 8 31.52 38.48 -39.69
C ALA A 8 30.72 38.68 -38.38
N PRO A 9 30.08 39.85 -38.17
CA PRO A 9 29.46 40.23 -36.90
C PRO A 9 28.06 39.64 -36.70
N VAL A 10 27.70 39.41 -35.44
CA VAL A 10 26.37 38.99 -34.98
C VAL A 10 25.40 40.16 -35.13
N ILE A 11 24.39 40.00 -35.99
CA ILE A 11 23.26 40.93 -36.14
C ILE A 11 22.08 40.35 -35.35
N HIS A 12 21.58 41.11 -34.39
CA HIS A 12 20.34 40.82 -33.65
C HIS A 12 19.12 40.90 -34.58
N GLY A 13 18.65 39.75 -35.06
CA GLY A 13 17.37 39.62 -35.75
C GLY A 13 16.21 39.47 -34.76
N GLN A 14 15.19 40.33 -34.87
CA GLN A 14 13.93 40.18 -34.14
C GLN A 14 13.24 38.86 -34.51
N PRO A 15 12.66 38.13 -33.53
CA PRO A 15 11.87 36.94 -33.82
C PRO A 15 10.52 37.29 -34.48
N PRO A 16 9.97 36.39 -35.32
CA PRO A 16 8.79 36.65 -36.14
C PRO A 16 7.51 36.82 -35.31
N LYS A 17 6.64 37.74 -35.76
CA LYS A 17 5.28 37.94 -35.24
C LYS A 17 4.45 36.67 -35.45
N VAL A 18 4.13 35.99 -34.36
CA VAL A 18 3.05 34.99 -34.32
C VAL A 18 1.75 35.73 -34.00
N ILE A 19 0.82 35.72 -34.95
CA ILE A 19 -0.55 36.17 -34.77
C ILE A 19 -1.27 35.04 -34.05
N TYR A 20 -1.69 35.27 -32.80
CA TYR A 20 -2.61 34.39 -32.09
C TYR A 20 -4.03 34.92 -32.31
N GLU A 21 -4.88 34.13 -32.96
CA GLU A 21 -6.32 34.32 -32.92
C GLU A 21 -6.82 33.92 -31.51
N GLU A 22 -7.53 34.83 -30.84
CA GLU A 22 -8.12 34.60 -29.52
C GLU A 22 -9.33 33.65 -29.64
N PRO A 23 -9.38 32.54 -28.89
CA PRO A 23 -10.62 31.81 -28.72
C PRO A 23 -11.58 32.61 -27.82
N GLU A 24 -12.68 33.07 -28.40
CA GLU A 24 -13.86 33.53 -27.68
C GLU A 24 -14.30 32.46 -26.67
N ILE A 25 -14.10 32.72 -25.38
CA ILE A 25 -15.04 32.53 -24.25
C ILE A 25 -14.44 33.33 -23.08
N VAL A 26 -14.59 34.65 -23.13
CA VAL A 26 -14.58 35.45 -21.90
C VAL A 26 -16.00 35.35 -21.34
N ARG A 27 -16.23 34.41 -20.42
CA ARG A 27 -17.42 34.53 -19.57
C ARG A 27 -17.25 35.79 -18.74
N ARG A 28 -17.88 36.88 -19.19
CA ARG A 28 -18.16 38.07 -18.37
C ARG A 28 -18.70 37.57 -17.03
N TRP A 29 -17.96 37.82 -15.96
CA TRP A 29 -18.50 37.69 -14.62
C TRP A 29 -19.63 38.71 -14.50
N HIS A 30 -20.86 38.23 -14.46
CA HIS A 30 -21.99 39.02 -14.02
C HIS A 30 -22.00 38.99 -12.48
N PRO A 31 -22.05 40.14 -11.79
CA PRO A 31 -22.37 40.12 -10.37
C PRO A 31 -23.72 39.40 -10.22
N PRO A 32 -23.85 38.43 -9.29
CA PRO A 32 -25.15 37.87 -8.98
C PRO A 32 -26.10 39.03 -8.66
N GLY A 33 -27.30 38.99 -9.25
CA GLY A 33 -28.38 39.89 -8.85
C GLY A 33 -28.62 39.80 -7.34
N GLU A 34 -29.35 40.77 -6.79
CA GLU A 34 -29.79 40.84 -5.40
C GLU A 34 -30.61 39.61 -4.98
N GLU A 35 -29.98 38.44 -4.93
CA GLU A 35 -30.34 37.37 -4.03
C GLU A 35 -29.76 37.79 -2.70
N THR A 36 -30.64 38.32 -1.86
CA THR A 36 -30.44 38.51 -0.42
C THR A 36 -29.56 37.38 0.11
N MET A 37 -28.32 37.73 0.41
CA MET A 37 -27.43 36.90 1.22
C MET A 37 -28.23 36.47 2.45
N PRO A 38 -28.29 35.16 2.80
CA PRO A 38 -28.80 34.81 4.12
C PRO A 38 -27.96 35.61 5.11
N GLU A 39 -28.64 36.43 5.91
CA GLU A 39 -28.08 37.23 6.98
C GLU A 39 -27.00 36.39 7.66
N SER A 40 -25.73 36.77 7.51
CA SER A 40 -24.67 36.14 8.28
C SER A 40 -25.11 36.26 9.73
N GLU A 41 -25.27 35.16 10.45
CA GLU A 41 -25.47 35.15 11.90
C GLU A 41 -24.44 36.11 12.49
N GLN A 42 -24.85 37.35 12.78
CA GLN A 42 -24.00 38.33 13.43
C GLN A 42 -23.88 37.84 14.85
N THR A 43 -22.86 37.03 15.09
CA THR A 43 -22.52 36.59 16.43
C THR A 43 -22.31 37.83 17.30
N GLU A 44 -23.28 38.13 18.16
CA GLU A 44 -23.31 39.32 18.98
C GLU A 44 -22.11 39.34 19.93
N VAL A 45 -21.36 40.43 19.93
CA VAL A 45 -20.20 40.62 20.82
C VAL A 45 -20.72 41.15 22.15
N THR A 46 -20.48 40.41 23.23
CA THR A 46 -20.87 40.77 24.59
C THR A 46 -19.62 40.86 25.47
N THR A 47 -19.73 41.35 26.71
CA THR A 47 -18.61 41.38 27.66
C THR A 47 -18.81 40.37 28.79
N ARG A 48 -17.69 39.83 29.30
CA ARG A 48 -17.64 38.92 30.46
C ARG A 48 -16.46 39.26 31.34
N ALA A 49 -16.56 38.99 32.65
CA ALA A 49 -15.41 39.04 33.53
C ALA A 49 -14.43 37.90 33.18
N PRO A 50 -13.11 38.14 33.08
CA PRO A 50 -12.13 37.08 32.80
C PRO A 50 -12.20 35.90 33.77
N THR A 51 -12.49 36.17 35.05
CA THR A 51 -12.59 35.18 36.12
C THR A 51 -13.75 34.20 35.94
N ASP A 52 -14.79 34.57 35.18
CA ASP A 52 -15.94 33.71 34.88
C ASP A 52 -15.67 32.73 33.73
N LEU A 53 -14.59 32.95 32.97
CA LEU A 53 -14.26 32.17 31.78
C LEU A 53 -13.39 30.96 32.13
N ARG A 54 -13.74 29.80 31.57
CA ARG A 54 -13.05 28.54 31.80
C ARG A 54 -12.25 28.10 30.58
N PRO A 55 -10.93 27.87 30.68
CA PRO A 55 -10.17 27.35 29.56
C PRO A 55 -10.60 25.92 29.23
N HIS A 56 -10.71 25.60 27.95
CA HIS A 56 -11.04 24.25 27.51
C HIS A 56 -9.97 23.22 27.96
N PRO A 57 -10.34 22.07 28.55
CA PRO A 57 -9.37 21.10 29.10
C PRO A 57 -8.34 20.59 28.08
N MET A 58 -8.73 20.47 26.82
CA MET A 58 -7.84 20.01 25.74
C MET A 58 -6.80 21.06 25.30
N ASN A 59 -7.00 22.34 25.61
CA ASN A 59 -6.10 23.41 25.15
C ASN A 59 -4.68 23.23 25.70
N ALA A 60 -4.55 22.95 27.00
CA ALA A 60 -3.26 22.73 27.63
C ALA A 60 -2.53 21.52 27.03
N ARG A 61 -3.26 20.45 26.69
CA ARG A 61 -2.68 19.24 26.07
C ARG A 61 -2.20 19.48 24.65
N LEU A 62 -2.93 20.28 23.87
CA LEU A 62 -2.58 20.58 22.48
C LEU A 62 -1.43 21.59 22.39
N TYR A 63 -1.46 22.63 23.22
CA TYR A 63 -0.67 23.84 23.00
C TYR A 63 0.19 24.30 24.20
N GLY A 64 0.05 23.71 25.38
CA GLY A 64 0.77 24.11 26.60
C GLY A 64 0.20 25.35 27.29
N SER A 65 0.86 25.79 28.37
CA SER A 65 0.54 27.00 29.14
C SER A 65 1.14 28.24 28.47
N GLY A 66 0.58 28.66 27.34
CA GLY A 66 1.13 29.75 26.54
C GLY A 66 0.78 31.14 27.07
N TYR A 67 1.58 31.65 28.01
CA TYR A 67 1.68 33.10 28.24
C TYR A 67 2.57 33.71 27.15
N ASP A 68 2.17 34.85 26.59
CA ASP A 68 2.91 35.54 25.52
C ASP A 68 3.15 36.99 25.90
N GLU A 69 4.42 37.31 26.17
CA GLU A 69 4.85 38.64 26.55
C GLU A 69 4.60 39.69 25.45
N THR A 70 4.70 39.29 24.18
CA THR A 70 4.45 40.20 23.04
C THR A 70 2.96 40.53 22.92
N LEU A 71 2.10 39.55 23.22
CA LEU A 71 0.66 39.74 23.25
C LEU A 71 0.23 40.61 24.45
N ARG A 72 0.95 40.54 25.58
CA ARG A 72 0.71 41.42 26.73
C ARG A 72 0.81 42.89 26.36
N VAL A 73 1.92 43.28 25.73
CA VAL A 73 2.17 44.68 25.35
C VAL A 73 1.06 45.22 24.45
N SER A 74 0.65 44.44 23.43
CA SER A 74 -0.46 44.84 22.55
C SER A 74 -1.80 44.98 23.27
N ILE A 75 -2.09 44.10 24.24
CA ILE A 75 -3.33 44.17 25.02
C ILE A 75 -3.29 45.34 26.01
N GLU A 76 -2.13 45.71 26.55
CA GLU A 76 -1.98 46.90 27.38
C GLU A 76 -2.21 48.20 26.60
N GLU A 77 -1.75 48.28 25.36
CA GLU A 77 -1.86 49.48 24.53
C GLU A 77 -3.24 49.63 23.86
N GLU A 78 -3.79 48.54 23.33
CA GLU A 78 -4.97 48.58 22.45
C GLU A 78 -6.19 47.81 23.01
N GLY A 79 -6.01 47.10 24.12
CA GLY A 79 -7.01 46.18 24.65
C GLY A 79 -7.20 44.93 23.77
N ILE A 80 -8.25 44.16 24.04
CA ILE A 80 -8.57 42.98 23.23
C ILE A 80 -9.44 43.39 22.04
N ILE A 81 -8.83 43.58 20.88
CA ILE A 81 -9.53 43.97 19.65
C ILE A 81 -10.42 42.85 19.12
N THR A 82 -9.88 41.63 19.05
CA THR A 82 -10.59 40.47 18.51
C THR A 82 -11.23 39.68 19.65
N PRO A 83 -12.58 39.57 19.70
CA PRO A 83 -13.29 38.89 20.78
C PRO A 83 -12.84 37.44 21.01
N LEU A 84 -12.97 36.97 22.25
CA LEU A 84 -12.80 35.55 22.59
C LEU A 84 -14.04 34.78 22.13
N VAL A 85 -13.88 33.53 21.70
CA VAL A 85 -15.02 32.69 21.32
C VAL A 85 -15.28 31.70 22.45
N ILE A 86 -16.50 31.69 22.99
CA ILE A 86 -16.89 30.88 24.16
C ILE A 86 -18.17 30.08 23.89
N THR A 87 -18.39 28.99 24.63
CA THR A 87 -19.70 28.33 24.71
C THR A 87 -20.65 29.08 25.67
N ARG A 88 -21.93 28.71 25.69
CA ARG A 88 -22.90 29.20 26.68
C ARG A 88 -22.48 28.96 28.14
N ASP A 89 -21.68 27.91 28.38
CA ASP A 89 -21.14 27.55 29.70
C ASP A 89 -19.82 28.27 30.03
N ASN A 90 -19.52 29.38 29.35
CA ASN A 90 -18.29 30.16 29.49
C ASN A 90 -16.99 29.37 29.22
N VAL A 91 -17.04 28.29 28.44
CA VAL A 91 -15.84 27.53 28.05
C VAL A 91 -15.21 28.15 26.81
N ILE A 92 -13.92 28.50 26.89
CA ILE A 92 -13.21 29.14 25.79
C ILE A 92 -12.87 28.15 24.69
N ILE A 93 -13.26 28.48 23.46
CA ILE A 93 -12.90 27.78 22.23
C ILE A 93 -11.76 28.49 21.50
N SER A 94 -11.74 29.82 21.52
CA SER A 94 -10.65 30.62 20.93
C SER A 94 -10.30 31.82 21.79
N GLY A 95 -9.00 32.08 21.92
CA GLY A 95 -8.47 33.23 22.68
C GLY A 95 -7.90 32.90 24.06
N HIS A 96 -7.51 31.66 24.35
CA HIS A 96 -6.93 31.26 25.65
C HIS A 96 -5.72 32.10 26.07
N ARG A 97 -4.86 32.51 25.12
CA ARG A 97 -3.70 33.37 25.40
C ARG A 97 -4.13 34.78 25.83
N ARG A 98 -5.18 35.31 25.21
CA ARG A 98 -5.75 36.62 25.54
C ARG A 98 -6.43 36.58 26.90
N LEU A 99 -7.11 35.48 27.25
CA LEU A 99 -7.61 35.28 28.62
C LEU A 99 -6.44 35.28 29.62
N ALA A 100 -5.37 34.53 29.35
CA ALA A 100 -4.24 34.44 30.27
C ALA A 100 -3.59 35.81 30.52
N VAL A 101 -3.46 36.63 29.47
CA VAL A 101 -3.01 38.02 29.59
C VAL A 101 -4.03 38.89 30.34
N ALA A 102 -5.32 38.79 30.02
CA ALA A 102 -6.38 39.56 30.69
C ALA A 102 -6.42 39.30 32.20
N LEU A 103 -6.24 38.05 32.62
CA LEU A 103 -6.12 37.67 34.03
C LEU A 103 -4.84 38.21 34.68
N ALA A 104 -3.73 38.28 33.94
CA ALA A 104 -2.47 38.83 34.45
C ALA A 104 -2.50 40.37 34.57
N LEU A 105 -3.28 41.04 33.73
CA LEU A 105 -3.49 42.49 33.75
C LEU A 105 -4.67 42.93 34.61
N ASP A 106 -5.35 41.99 35.28
CA ASP A 106 -6.51 42.25 36.14
C ASP A 106 -7.63 43.04 35.43
N LEU A 107 -7.88 42.73 34.14
CA LEU A 107 -8.94 43.39 33.37
C LEU A 107 -10.32 43.06 33.95
N GLU A 108 -11.17 44.08 34.13
CA GLU A 108 -12.53 43.89 34.66
C GLU A 108 -13.43 43.12 33.67
N THR A 109 -13.29 43.39 32.37
CA THR A 109 -14.12 42.77 31.33
C THR A 109 -13.33 42.47 30.05
N VAL A 110 -13.75 41.44 29.33
CA VAL A 110 -13.22 41.07 28.00
C VAL A 110 -14.36 40.88 27.00
N PRO A 111 -14.15 41.25 25.72
CA PRO A 111 -15.14 41.03 24.68
C PRO A 111 -15.18 39.55 24.29
N VAL A 112 -16.39 39.00 24.20
CA VAL A 112 -16.64 37.60 23.87
C VAL A 112 -17.75 37.45 22.84
N THR A 113 -17.65 36.40 22.03
CA THR A 113 -18.64 35.90 21.11
C THR A 113 -19.09 34.54 21.61
N ILE A 114 -20.40 34.35 21.80
CA ILE A 114 -20.98 33.10 22.30
C ILE A 114 -21.42 32.23 21.12
N ILE A 115 -21.01 30.97 21.11
CA ILE A 115 -21.53 29.98 20.16
C ILE A 115 -22.44 28.97 20.87
N ASP A 116 -23.50 28.58 20.17
CA ASP A 116 -24.45 27.57 20.64
C ASP A 116 -23.98 26.17 20.23
N GLU A 117 -22.98 25.66 20.94
CA GLU A 117 -22.45 24.30 20.73
C GLU A 117 -22.31 23.58 22.07
N THR A 118 -23.01 22.46 22.21
CA THR A 118 -22.98 21.63 23.42
C THR A 118 -22.23 20.32 23.23
N ASP A 119 -21.98 19.88 21.99
CA ASP A 119 -21.24 18.65 21.75
C ASP A 119 -19.74 18.85 21.97
N GLN A 120 -19.20 18.22 23.02
CA GLN A 120 -17.79 18.27 23.38
C GLN A 120 -16.83 17.90 22.23
N LEU A 121 -17.23 16.98 21.33
CA LEU A 121 -16.42 16.62 20.16
C LEU A 121 -16.35 17.77 19.16
N GLU A 122 -17.47 18.46 18.91
CA GLU A 122 -17.53 19.59 17.99
C GLU A 122 -16.89 20.84 18.60
N VAL A 123 -17.04 21.08 19.91
CA VAL A 123 -16.28 22.10 20.65
C VAL A 123 -14.78 21.88 20.49
N THR A 124 -14.30 20.65 20.70
CA THR A 124 -12.87 20.31 20.54
C THR A 124 -12.40 20.46 19.09
N ARG A 125 -13.26 20.10 18.11
CA ARG A 125 -12.95 20.29 16.69
C ARG A 125 -12.85 21.78 16.33
N LYS A 126 -13.79 22.60 16.80
CA LYS A 126 -13.80 24.06 16.61
C LYS A 126 -12.58 24.72 17.25
N LEU A 127 -12.15 24.26 18.44
CA LEU A 127 -10.90 24.69 19.09
C LEU A 127 -9.68 24.50 18.17
N ILE A 128 -9.54 23.31 17.58
CA ILE A 128 -8.43 23.01 16.67
C ILE A 128 -8.52 23.85 15.40
N LEU A 129 -9.71 23.96 14.80
CA LEU A 129 -9.94 24.75 13.58
C LEU A 129 -9.63 26.22 13.77
N ALA A 130 -10.04 26.82 14.89
CA ALA A 130 -9.75 28.21 15.23
C ALA A 130 -8.24 28.50 15.34
N ASN A 131 -7.43 27.48 15.63
CA ASN A 131 -5.99 27.57 15.76
C ASN A 131 -5.23 27.16 14.49
N THR A 132 -5.91 26.81 13.39
CA THR A 132 -5.22 26.35 12.17
C THR A 132 -4.42 27.45 11.45
N GLN A 133 -4.81 28.71 11.60
CA GLN A 133 -4.19 29.85 10.93
C GLN A 133 -2.89 30.31 11.56
N ARG A 134 -2.58 29.87 12.79
CA ARG A 134 -1.34 30.25 13.49
C ARG A 134 -0.15 29.41 13.03
N GLU A 135 1.06 29.90 13.27
CA GLU A 135 2.27 29.08 13.16
C GLU A 135 2.23 27.94 14.19
N ARG A 136 2.34 26.70 13.70
CA ARG A 136 2.25 25.48 14.51
C ARG A 136 3.47 24.61 14.28
N THR A 137 4.08 24.12 15.35
CA THR A 137 5.16 23.13 15.25
C THR A 137 4.63 21.79 14.75
N ASN A 138 5.51 20.93 14.21
CA ASN A 138 5.10 19.60 13.78
C ASN A 138 4.57 18.74 14.94
N GLU A 139 5.06 18.95 16.17
CA GLU A 139 4.51 18.32 17.38
C GLU A 139 3.08 18.77 17.66
N MET A 140 2.80 20.08 17.61
CA MET A 140 1.44 20.60 17.77
C MET A 140 0.50 20.03 16.71
N LYS A 141 0.91 20.03 15.44
CA LYS A 141 0.12 19.47 14.33
C LYS A 141 -0.12 17.97 14.50
N ALA A 142 0.85 17.22 15.02
CA ALA A 142 0.68 15.80 15.30
C ALA A 142 -0.33 15.54 16.44
N ARG A 143 -0.30 16.34 17.51
CA ARG A 143 -1.29 16.28 18.61
C ARG A 143 -2.70 16.64 18.14
N GLU A 144 -2.82 17.70 17.33
CA GLU A 144 -4.07 18.11 16.68
C GLU A 144 -4.63 16.96 15.82
N TYR A 145 -3.80 16.36 14.97
CA TYR A 145 -4.22 15.24 14.12
C TYR A 145 -4.61 14.00 14.92
N ARG A 146 -3.86 13.62 15.96
CA ARG A 146 -4.22 12.50 16.86
C ARG A 146 -5.64 12.70 17.41
N THR A 147 -5.96 13.94 17.79
CA THR A 147 -7.28 14.32 18.32
C THR A 147 -8.36 14.34 17.23
N LEU A 148 -8.09 14.98 16.08
CA LEU A 148 -9.02 15.04 14.95
C LEU A 148 -9.34 13.65 14.38
N LYS A 149 -8.35 12.76 14.30
CA LYS A 149 -8.53 11.38 13.84
C LYS A 149 -9.51 10.63 14.74
N HIS A 150 -9.43 10.83 16.05
CA HIS A 150 -10.39 10.28 17.01
C HIS A 150 -11.80 10.86 16.80
N ILE A 151 -11.91 12.19 16.69
CA ILE A 151 -13.19 12.88 16.43
C ILE A 151 -13.85 12.38 15.14
N GLU A 152 -13.12 12.33 14.02
CA GLU A 152 -13.67 11.88 12.73
C GLU A 152 -14.04 10.39 12.74
N THR A 153 -13.33 9.58 13.53
CA THR A 153 -13.69 8.16 13.75
C THR A 153 -15.01 8.05 14.50
N GLU A 154 -15.20 8.84 15.57
CA GLU A 154 -16.45 8.82 16.33
C GLU A 154 -17.63 9.39 15.52
N ARG A 155 -17.42 10.44 14.73
CA ARG A 155 -18.42 10.95 13.78
C ARG A 155 -18.81 9.92 12.74
N ALA A 156 -17.85 9.17 12.20
CA ALA A 156 -18.13 8.07 11.28
C ALA A 156 -18.95 6.96 11.95
N ARG A 157 -18.62 6.60 13.19
CA ARG A 157 -19.36 5.62 14.00
C ARG A 157 -20.81 6.07 14.25
N ARG A 158 -21.04 7.32 14.66
CA ARG A 158 -22.38 7.89 14.85
C ARG A 158 -23.21 7.86 13.56
N ARG A 159 -22.62 8.22 12.42
CA ARG A 159 -23.28 8.12 11.10
C ARG A 159 -23.66 6.68 10.74
N GLN A 160 -22.78 5.71 10.99
CA GLN A 160 -23.08 4.30 10.72
C GLN A 160 -24.21 3.77 11.61
N GLN A 161 -24.23 4.16 12.89
CA GLN A 161 -25.31 3.79 13.82
C GLN A 161 -26.64 4.39 13.41
N GLN A 162 -26.66 5.67 13.00
CA GLN A 162 -27.86 6.32 12.46
C GLN A 162 -28.32 5.61 11.18
N SER A 163 -27.44 5.36 10.21
CA SER A 163 -27.80 4.64 8.98
C SER A 163 -28.29 3.22 9.24
N ALA A 164 -27.71 2.49 10.20
CA ALA A 164 -28.16 1.16 10.60
C ALA A 164 -29.55 1.21 11.26
N TYR A 165 -29.80 2.22 12.10
CA TYR A 165 -31.12 2.48 12.69
C TYR A 165 -32.16 2.79 11.61
N THR A 166 -31.87 3.70 10.68
CA THR A 166 -32.78 4.04 9.57
C THR A 166 -33.03 2.85 8.64
N THR A 167 -32.01 2.02 8.41
CA THR A 167 -32.13 0.80 7.60
C THR A 167 -32.99 -0.26 8.30
N ASN A 168 -32.82 -0.44 9.62
CA ASN A 168 -33.64 -1.36 10.42
C ASN A 168 -35.11 -0.92 10.49
N ILE A 169 -35.38 0.39 10.52
CA ILE A 169 -36.75 0.93 10.40
C ILE A 169 -37.31 0.66 8.99
N ARG A 170 -36.54 0.93 7.92
CA ARG A 170 -36.99 0.67 6.53
C ARG A 170 -37.25 -0.80 6.23
N LEU A 171 -36.53 -1.73 6.87
CA LEU A 171 -36.73 -3.18 6.72
C LEU A 171 -37.86 -3.74 7.60
N GLY A 172 -38.64 -2.89 8.27
CA GLY A 172 -39.82 -3.30 9.03
C GLY A 172 -39.53 -4.13 10.28
N ARG A 173 -38.31 -4.04 10.83
CA ARG A 173 -37.90 -4.77 12.04
C ARG A 173 -37.97 -3.94 13.34
N GLY A 174 -38.48 -2.71 13.27
CA GLY A 174 -38.74 -1.84 14.43
C GLY A 174 -40.23 -1.53 14.57
N ASN A 175 -40.77 -1.66 15.78
CA ASN A 175 -42.15 -1.29 16.08
C ASN A 175 -42.36 0.23 15.97
N GLY A 176 -43.27 0.65 15.09
CA GLY A 176 -43.99 1.93 15.21
C GLY A 176 -43.43 3.13 14.42
N THR A 177 -44.12 3.44 13.34
CA THR A 177 -44.41 4.76 12.73
C THR A 177 -43.48 5.95 13.04
N GLU A 178 -42.72 6.38 12.04
CA GLU A 178 -42.58 7.81 11.65
C GLU A 178 -41.86 7.93 10.29
N THR A 179 -42.46 8.69 9.38
CA THR A 179 -41.95 8.99 8.03
C THR A 179 -40.98 10.17 8.08
N VAL A 180 -39.72 10.00 7.63
CA VAL A 180 -38.83 11.14 7.35
C VAL A 180 -37.98 10.91 6.10
N GLY A 181 -38.16 11.81 5.13
CA GLY A 181 -37.13 12.54 4.35
C GLY A 181 -36.12 11.75 3.51
N GLU A 182 -36.22 11.91 2.18
CA GLU A 182 -35.20 11.50 1.22
C GLU A 182 -33.88 12.26 1.39
N SER A 183 -32.80 11.51 1.63
CA SER A 183 -31.45 11.81 1.15
C SER A 183 -30.61 10.55 1.33
N ARG A 184 -29.84 10.18 0.31
CA ARG A 184 -29.02 8.95 0.26
C ARG A 184 -27.58 9.30 0.59
N PRO A 185 -27.01 8.95 1.78
CA PRO A 185 -25.57 9.01 1.97
C PRO A 185 -24.95 7.70 1.45
N GLU A 186 -23.99 7.84 0.55
CA GLU A 186 -23.20 6.75 0.00
C GLU A 186 -22.57 5.89 1.10
N SER A 187 -22.98 4.63 1.19
CA SER A 187 -22.38 3.65 2.08
C SER A 187 -21.16 3.00 1.43
N SER A 188 -19.97 3.56 1.69
CA SER A 188 -18.71 2.83 1.56
C SER A 188 -17.88 3.03 2.84
N GLY A 189 -17.83 1.99 3.67
CA GLY A 189 -16.99 1.98 4.87
C GLY A 189 -15.52 2.06 4.47
N THR A 190 -14.73 2.93 5.10
CA THR A 190 -13.27 2.87 5.03
C THR A 190 -12.66 3.61 6.21
N ALA A 191 -11.95 2.89 7.09
CA ALA A 191 -11.09 3.48 8.11
C ALA A 191 -10.05 4.47 7.50
N GLY A 192 -9.77 4.37 6.20
CA GLY A 192 -8.97 5.32 5.44
C GLY A 192 -9.56 6.74 5.37
N ARG A 193 -10.89 6.90 5.36
CA ARG A 193 -11.54 8.20 5.15
C ARG A 193 -11.41 9.12 6.37
N ALA A 194 -11.52 8.60 7.60
CA ALA A 194 -11.33 9.40 8.82
C ALA A 194 -9.88 9.90 8.96
N ARG A 195 -8.91 9.02 8.68
CA ARG A 195 -7.48 9.35 8.62
C ARG A 195 -7.22 10.48 7.62
N ASP A 196 -7.74 10.37 6.40
CA ASP A 196 -7.51 11.37 5.36
C ASP A 196 -8.23 12.71 5.69
N LEU A 197 -9.48 12.67 6.16
CA LEU A 197 -10.21 13.88 6.58
C LEU A 197 -9.47 14.65 7.69
N ALA A 198 -8.98 13.96 8.71
CA ALA A 198 -8.22 14.58 9.79
C ALA A 198 -6.88 15.15 9.30
N ALA A 199 -6.18 14.44 8.40
CA ALA A 199 -4.91 14.88 7.86
C ALA A 199 -5.06 16.10 6.94
N THR A 200 -6.16 16.21 6.18
CA THR A 200 -6.46 17.38 5.34
C THR A 200 -6.54 18.66 6.17
N VAL A 201 -7.18 18.64 7.34
CA VAL A 201 -7.33 19.83 8.21
C VAL A 201 -5.98 20.41 8.64
N ILE A 202 -4.99 19.56 8.86
CA ILE A 202 -3.64 19.98 9.25
C ILE A 202 -2.69 20.15 8.05
N GLY A 203 -3.17 19.97 6.81
CA GLY A 203 -2.39 20.13 5.59
C GLY A 203 -1.34 19.04 5.36
N TRP A 204 -1.60 17.81 5.80
CA TRP A 204 -0.73 16.64 5.56
C TRP A 204 -1.47 15.53 4.79
N SER A 205 -0.70 14.64 4.16
CA SER A 205 -1.26 13.36 3.71
C SER A 205 -1.51 12.45 4.92
N GLY A 206 -2.51 11.58 4.86
CA GLY A 206 -2.78 10.65 5.97
C GLY A 206 -1.57 9.78 6.34
N LYS A 207 -0.74 9.38 5.35
CA LYS A 207 0.49 8.61 5.61
C LYS A 207 1.55 9.44 6.34
N SER A 208 1.70 10.71 5.97
CA SER A 208 2.62 11.63 6.65
C SER A 208 2.16 11.92 8.07
N ALA A 209 0.85 12.08 8.28
CA ALA A 209 0.27 12.35 9.59
C ALA A 209 0.41 11.16 10.55
N ASP A 210 0.18 9.93 10.09
CA ASP A 210 0.43 8.74 10.92
C ASP A 210 1.92 8.60 11.31
N LYS A 211 2.85 8.87 10.38
CA LYS A 211 4.29 8.91 10.71
C LYS A 211 4.63 9.98 11.73
N ALA A 212 4.01 11.15 11.64
CA ALA A 212 4.20 12.25 12.56
C ALA A 212 3.72 11.90 13.98
N VAL A 213 2.60 11.17 14.11
CA VAL A 213 2.12 10.66 15.41
C VAL A 213 3.09 9.63 15.98
N ALA A 214 3.60 8.70 15.17
CA ALA A 214 4.58 7.73 15.63
C ALA A 214 5.86 8.40 16.16
N VAL A 215 6.35 9.45 15.47
CA VAL A 215 7.48 10.25 15.96
C VAL A 215 7.16 10.98 17.25
N LEU A 216 5.95 11.54 17.38
CA LEU A 216 5.48 12.18 18.61
C LEU A 216 5.47 11.21 19.79
N GLU A 217 4.99 9.98 19.60
CA GLU A 217 4.98 8.93 20.64
C GLU A 217 6.39 8.53 21.06
N ALA A 218 7.33 8.45 20.11
CA ALA A 218 8.74 8.22 20.42
C ALA A 218 9.32 9.37 21.26
N ILE A 219 9.03 10.63 20.93
CA ILE A 219 9.45 11.80 21.70
C ILE A 219 8.85 11.75 23.12
N GLU A 220 7.55 11.50 23.25
CA GLU A 220 6.85 11.38 24.55
C GLU A 220 7.49 10.27 25.41
N THR A 221 7.86 9.14 24.80
CA THR A 221 8.55 8.03 25.49
C THR A 221 9.94 8.43 25.98
N LEU A 222 10.72 9.13 25.15
CA LEU A 222 12.04 9.63 25.52
C LEU A 222 11.97 10.63 26.69
N ASP A 223 10.98 11.53 26.69
CA ASP A 223 10.77 12.45 27.82
C ASP A 223 10.44 11.69 29.11
N ILE A 224 9.51 10.72 29.06
CA ILE A 224 9.10 9.92 30.22
C ILE A 224 10.27 9.11 30.78
N THR A 225 11.17 8.62 29.91
CA THR A 225 12.34 7.83 30.30
C THR A 225 13.55 8.69 30.69
N GLY A 226 13.42 10.02 30.70
CA GLY A 226 14.48 10.95 31.10
C GLY A 226 15.60 11.13 30.08
N GLN A 227 15.39 10.73 28.82
CA GLN A 227 16.37 10.84 27.73
C GLN A 227 16.25 12.19 27.01
N GLU A 228 16.41 13.29 27.75
CA GLU A 228 16.14 14.66 27.28
C GLU A 228 16.96 15.07 26.05
N ALA A 229 18.22 14.64 25.97
CA ALA A 229 19.10 14.94 24.84
C ALA A 229 18.62 14.26 23.54
N ASP A 230 18.17 13.01 23.63
CA ASP A 230 17.62 12.27 22.48
C ASP A 230 16.26 12.82 22.05
N ALA A 231 15.40 13.15 23.02
CA ALA A 231 14.12 13.79 22.75
C ALA A 231 14.34 15.11 22.00
N SER A 232 15.25 15.96 22.49
CA SER A 232 15.59 17.24 21.86
C SER A 232 16.14 17.09 20.43
N ARG A 233 17.04 16.11 20.20
CA ARG A 233 17.54 15.80 18.85
C ARG A 233 16.42 15.36 17.91
N LEU A 234 15.53 14.48 18.38
CA LEU A 234 14.43 13.97 17.58
C LEU A 234 13.41 15.07 17.24
N ARG A 235 13.09 15.96 18.20
CA ARG A 235 12.26 17.15 17.98
C ARG A 235 12.83 18.08 16.91
N GLN A 236 14.12 18.41 16.99
CA GLN A 236 14.77 19.28 16.02
C GLN A 236 14.72 18.66 14.61
N ARG A 237 14.94 17.35 14.50
CA ARG A 237 14.82 16.61 13.24
C ARG A 237 13.38 16.61 12.74
N PHE A 238 12.41 16.42 13.63
CA PHE A 238 10.99 16.34 13.32
C PHE A 238 10.45 17.66 12.78
N GLN A 239 10.87 18.79 13.35
CA GLN A 239 10.51 20.12 12.84
C GLN A 239 11.01 20.35 11.40
N ARG A 240 12.18 19.81 11.03
CA ARG A 240 12.72 19.91 9.66
C ARG A 240 12.09 18.92 8.68
N SER A 241 11.84 17.68 9.11
CA SER A 241 11.34 16.61 8.23
C SER A 241 10.65 15.49 8.99
N ILE A 242 9.36 15.29 8.72
CA ILE A 242 8.57 14.17 9.25
C ILE A 242 9.18 12.82 8.84
N ALA A 243 9.47 12.65 7.54
CA ALA A 243 10.03 11.41 7.03
C ALA A 243 11.46 11.16 7.55
N GLY A 244 12.25 12.22 7.70
CA GLY A 244 13.59 12.15 8.28
C GLY A 244 13.57 11.70 9.74
N ALA A 245 12.71 12.32 10.57
CA ALA A 245 12.57 11.96 11.98
C ALA A 245 11.99 10.56 12.18
N HIS A 246 11.02 10.15 11.37
CA HIS A 246 10.48 8.79 11.41
C HIS A 246 11.54 7.74 11.13
N ARG A 247 12.42 7.96 10.15
CA ARG A 247 13.55 7.05 9.89
C ARG A 247 14.54 7.02 11.05
N THR A 248 14.87 8.19 11.62
CA THR A 248 15.76 8.27 12.80
C THR A 248 15.18 7.50 13.99
N ALA A 249 13.90 7.69 14.30
CA ALA A 249 13.22 6.97 15.37
C ALA A 249 13.16 5.45 15.12
N GLN A 250 12.94 5.05 13.85
CA GLN A 250 12.95 3.64 13.46
C GLN A 250 14.34 3.01 13.62
N GLN A 251 15.41 3.70 13.19
CA GLN A 251 16.79 3.22 13.32
C GLN A 251 17.25 3.15 14.78
N ALA A 252 16.73 4.03 15.64
CA ALA A 252 16.97 4.02 17.07
C ALA A 252 16.13 2.97 17.84
N GLY A 253 15.27 2.20 17.16
CA GLY A 253 14.41 1.20 17.81
C GLY A 253 13.30 1.79 18.68
N LEU A 254 13.00 3.10 18.53
CA LEU A 254 12.01 3.82 19.33
C LEU A 254 10.58 3.67 18.81
N LEU A 255 10.42 3.14 17.60
CA LEU A 255 9.12 2.84 17.01
C LEU A 255 8.85 1.34 17.12
N PRO A 256 7.61 0.93 17.46
CA PRO A 256 7.23 -0.47 17.33
C PRO A 256 7.52 -0.92 15.89
N ALA A 257 8.04 -2.14 15.74
CA ALA A 257 8.20 -2.75 14.43
C ALA A 257 6.89 -2.56 13.67
N ALA A 258 6.95 -1.95 12.47
CA ALA A 258 5.76 -1.62 11.72
C ALA A 258 4.81 -2.82 11.73
N LYS A 259 3.56 -2.64 12.20
CA LYS A 259 2.53 -3.67 12.01
C LYS A 259 2.56 -3.98 10.52
N GLY A 260 3.12 -5.14 10.17
CA GLY A 260 3.12 -5.59 8.79
C GLY A 260 1.68 -5.50 8.33
N THR A 261 1.43 -4.87 7.19
CA THR A 261 0.26 -5.27 6.43
C THR A 261 0.40 -6.78 6.27
N ASP A 262 -0.54 -7.52 6.82
CA ASP A 262 -0.64 -8.96 6.67
C ASP A 262 -0.23 -9.34 5.25
N ALA A 263 0.77 -10.21 5.10
CA ALA A 263 1.33 -10.51 3.79
C ALA A 263 0.20 -10.97 2.86
N THR A 264 0.20 -10.53 1.61
CA THR A 264 -0.74 -10.99 0.57
C THR A 264 0.04 -11.52 -0.63
N PHE A 265 -0.64 -12.18 -1.56
CA PHE A 265 -0.06 -12.54 -2.84
C PHE A 265 0.31 -11.30 -3.66
N ASN A 266 1.25 -11.46 -4.58
CA ASN A 266 1.57 -10.44 -5.58
C ASN A 266 0.85 -10.77 -6.88
N ILE A 267 0.23 -9.78 -7.51
CA ILE A 267 -0.33 -9.93 -8.85
C ILE A 267 0.79 -10.17 -9.86
N THR A 268 0.58 -11.06 -10.81
CA THR A 268 1.56 -11.35 -11.87
C THR A 268 1.53 -10.32 -12.99
N ASN A 269 2.53 -10.40 -13.85
CA ASN A 269 2.64 -9.67 -15.10
C ASN A 269 2.97 -10.66 -16.23
N THR A 270 3.31 -10.15 -17.42
CA THR A 270 3.63 -10.96 -18.59
C THR A 270 4.84 -11.90 -18.44
N SER A 271 5.67 -11.73 -17.41
CA SER A 271 6.82 -12.62 -17.13
C SER A 271 6.43 -13.91 -16.41
N VAL A 272 5.30 -13.91 -15.70
CA VAL A 272 4.72 -15.07 -15.03
C VAL A 272 3.24 -15.10 -15.40
N ASP A 273 2.98 -15.31 -16.69
CA ASP A 273 1.64 -15.17 -17.25
C ASP A 273 0.76 -16.40 -17.00
N TRP A 274 1.37 -17.56 -16.76
CA TRP A 274 0.73 -18.85 -16.50
C TRP A 274 0.10 -19.02 -15.11
N ALA A 275 0.12 -17.96 -14.29
CA ALA A 275 -0.58 -17.87 -13.02
C ALA A 275 -1.04 -16.42 -12.79
N HIS A 276 -2.13 -16.21 -12.06
CA HIS A 276 -2.62 -14.86 -11.74
C HIS A 276 -1.89 -14.22 -10.56
N TRP A 277 -1.42 -15.05 -9.63
CA TRP A 277 -0.73 -14.63 -8.42
C TRP A 277 0.64 -15.28 -8.29
N THR A 278 1.55 -14.64 -7.57
CA THR A 278 2.80 -15.26 -7.08
C THR A 278 2.88 -15.17 -5.57
N TRP A 279 3.49 -16.20 -4.99
CA TRP A 279 3.73 -16.31 -3.57
C TRP A 279 5.11 -16.90 -3.31
N ASN A 280 5.93 -16.18 -2.54
CA ASN A 280 7.33 -16.53 -2.30
C ASN A 280 7.60 -16.67 -0.79
N PRO A 281 7.13 -17.75 -0.14
CA PRO A 281 7.48 -18.06 1.26
C PRO A 281 8.96 -18.41 1.41
N ILE A 282 9.62 -18.80 0.32
CA ILE A 282 11.08 -18.93 0.19
C ILE A 282 11.55 -18.04 -0.96
N THR A 283 12.76 -17.50 -0.85
CA THR A 283 13.49 -16.84 -1.95
C THR A 283 14.91 -17.38 -2.04
N GLY A 284 15.53 -17.35 -3.21
CA GLY A 284 16.91 -17.81 -3.41
C GLY A 284 17.02 -19.28 -3.78
N CYS A 285 18.14 -19.65 -4.42
CA CYS A 285 18.35 -20.97 -4.99
C CYS A 285 19.85 -21.22 -5.29
N GLN A 286 20.29 -22.48 -5.19
CA GLN A 286 21.69 -22.88 -5.39
C GLN A 286 21.98 -23.60 -6.73
N HIS A 287 21.02 -23.73 -7.66
CA HIS A 287 21.21 -24.42 -8.95
C HIS A 287 22.27 -23.83 -9.90
N GLY A 288 22.84 -22.67 -9.59
CA GLY A 288 23.95 -22.08 -10.38
C GLY A 288 23.63 -21.72 -11.83
N CYS A 289 22.37 -21.52 -12.21
CA CYS A 289 22.02 -21.31 -13.62
C CYS A 289 22.54 -19.97 -14.17
N ASP A 290 23.20 -20.02 -15.33
CA ASP A 290 23.75 -18.83 -16.02
C ASP A 290 22.67 -17.87 -16.55
N TYR A 291 21.43 -18.34 -16.69
CA TYR A 291 20.29 -17.60 -17.25
C TYR A 291 19.26 -17.16 -16.19
N CYS A 292 19.66 -17.11 -14.91
CA CYS A 292 18.72 -16.98 -13.80
C CYS A 292 18.18 -15.54 -13.60
N TYR A 293 17.01 -15.24 -14.17
CA TYR A 293 16.34 -13.95 -13.96
C TYR A 293 16.10 -13.62 -12.47
N ALA A 294 15.81 -14.64 -11.66
CA ALA A 294 15.56 -14.48 -10.23
C ALA A 294 16.83 -14.02 -9.49
N ARG A 295 18.01 -14.51 -9.89
CA ARG A 295 19.31 -14.08 -9.35
C ARG A 295 19.61 -12.63 -9.72
N ASP A 296 19.35 -12.23 -10.97
CA ASP A 296 19.53 -10.85 -11.41
C ASP A 296 18.62 -9.90 -10.63
N MET A 297 17.35 -10.27 -10.46
CA MET A 297 16.39 -9.47 -9.71
C MET A 297 16.78 -9.35 -8.23
N ALA A 298 17.27 -10.43 -7.63
CA ALA A 298 17.76 -10.40 -6.25
C ALA A 298 19.00 -9.52 -6.09
N THR A 299 19.91 -9.58 -7.05
CA THR A 299 21.13 -8.76 -7.09
C THR A 299 20.79 -7.28 -7.30
N ARG A 300 19.77 -6.97 -8.12
CA ARG A 300 19.30 -5.61 -8.38
C ARG A 300 18.61 -4.97 -7.17
N PHE A 301 17.94 -5.77 -6.34
CA PHE A 301 17.15 -5.29 -5.18
C PHE A 301 17.57 -5.95 -3.85
N PRO A 302 18.85 -5.82 -3.43
CA PRO A 302 19.39 -6.60 -2.32
C PRO A 302 18.70 -6.29 -0.98
N ALA A 303 18.21 -5.07 -0.79
CA ALA A 303 17.48 -4.69 0.43
C ALA A 303 16.18 -5.50 0.64
N ILE A 304 15.56 -6.01 -0.43
CA ILE A 304 14.34 -6.82 -0.37
C ILE A 304 14.70 -8.29 -0.18
N TYR A 305 15.71 -8.78 -0.90
CA TYR A 305 16.04 -10.20 -0.95
C TYR A 305 17.01 -10.68 0.12
N ARG A 306 17.57 -9.76 0.93
CA ARG A 306 18.29 -10.09 2.17
C ARG A 306 17.39 -10.14 3.42
N THR A 307 16.07 -10.12 3.24
CA THR A 307 15.10 -10.25 4.34
C THR A 307 14.78 -11.72 4.63
N GLY A 308 14.25 -12.02 5.82
CA GLY A 308 13.91 -13.38 6.22
C GLY A 308 15.10 -14.17 6.79
N THR A 309 14.83 -15.41 7.18
CA THR A 309 15.80 -16.31 7.81
C THR A 309 16.73 -16.89 6.75
N LEU A 310 18.03 -16.60 6.82
CA LEU A 310 19.06 -17.18 5.96
C LEU A 310 19.16 -18.68 6.23
N LEU A 311 19.30 -19.48 5.17
CA LEU A 311 19.61 -20.90 5.31
C LEU A 311 20.99 -21.08 5.96
N ASP A 312 21.05 -21.95 6.97
CA ASP A 312 22.29 -22.27 7.68
C ASP A 312 23.39 -22.73 6.71
N GLY A 313 24.60 -22.24 6.96
CA GLY A 313 25.78 -22.56 6.13
C GLY A 313 25.84 -21.89 4.76
N CYS A 314 24.93 -20.95 4.45
CA CYS A 314 25.02 -20.12 3.25
C CYS A 314 25.72 -18.78 3.52
N ASP A 315 26.52 -18.33 2.58
CA ASP A 315 27.00 -16.94 2.56
C ASP A 315 25.80 -15.99 2.42
N ASP A 316 25.83 -14.86 3.14
CA ASP A 316 24.82 -13.82 3.02
C ASP A 316 24.99 -13.07 1.68
N THR A 317 24.46 -13.67 0.62
CA THR A 317 24.32 -13.05 -0.70
C THR A 317 22.85 -12.70 -0.95
N PRO A 318 22.53 -11.77 -1.87
CA PRO A 318 21.15 -11.39 -2.15
C PRO A 318 20.27 -12.55 -2.65
N PHE A 319 20.86 -13.58 -3.25
CA PHE A 319 20.13 -14.75 -3.78
C PHE A 319 20.36 -16.03 -2.97
N ALA A 320 20.93 -15.91 -1.77
CA ALA A 320 21.05 -17.03 -0.84
C ALA A 320 19.63 -17.52 -0.42
N PRO A 321 19.41 -18.84 -0.29
CA PRO A 321 18.12 -19.37 0.14
C PRO A 321 17.69 -18.79 1.48
N ARG A 322 16.47 -18.27 1.54
CA ARG A 322 15.88 -17.60 2.71
C ARG A 322 14.43 -17.98 2.90
N PHE A 323 14.04 -18.22 4.14
CA PHE A 323 12.66 -18.48 4.54
C PHE A 323 11.97 -17.22 5.06
N HIS A 324 10.68 -17.07 4.77
CA HIS A 324 9.87 -15.92 5.13
C HIS A 324 8.59 -16.37 5.85
N PRO A 325 8.67 -16.74 7.15
CA PRO A 325 7.52 -17.20 7.92
C PRO A 325 6.34 -16.23 7.89
N GLN A 326 6.63 -14.92 7.90
CA GLN A 326 5.63 -13.85 7.84
C GLN A 326 4.80 -13.86 6.55
N ARG A 327 5.26 -14.54 5.49
CA ARG A 327 4.52 -14.68 4.23
C ARG A 327 3.59 -15.90 4.21
N LEU A 328 3.64 -16.79 5.21
CA LEU A 328 2.80 -17.98 5.27
C LEU A 328 1.31 -17.66 5.39
N THR A 329 0.96 -16.49 5.91
CA THR A 329 -0.43 -16.04 6.07
C THR A 329 -1.04 -15.50 4.76
N ALA A 330 -0.25 -15.32 3.70
CA ALA A 330 -0.71 -14.73 2.44
C ALA A 330 -1.92 -15.40 1.77
N PRO A 331 -2.05 -16.73 1.78
CA PRO A 331 -3.26 -17.38 1.27
C PRO A 331 -4.55 -16.96 1.98
N ALA A 332 -4.50 -16.75 3.29
CA ALA A 332 -5.66 -16.34 4.08
C ALA A 332 -5.97 -14.84 3.93
N ASN A 333 -4.93 -14.02 3.79
CA ASN A 333 -5.08 -12.56 3.75
C ASN A 333 -5.43 -12.02 2.36
N THR A 334 -5.15 -12.79 1.31
CA THR A 334 -5.45 -12.37 -0.06
C THR A 334 -6.93 -12.52 -0.32
N LYS A 335 -7.57 -11.45 -0.78
CA LYS A 335 -8.99 -11.45 -1.12
C LYS A 335 -9.23 -12.34 -2.35
N VAL A 336 -10.05 -13.35 -2.17
CA VAL A 336 -10.47 -14.25 -3.26
C VAL A 336 -11.27 -13.46 -4.31
N PRO A 337 -10.87 -13.51 -5.60
CA PRO A 337 -11.63 -12.89 -6.68
C PRO A 337 -13.06 -13.46 -6.78
N ARG A 338 -14.02 -12.61 -7.15
CA ARG A 338 -15.41 -13.03 -7.38
C ARG A 338 -15.59 -13.82 -8.68
N ALA A 339 -14.68 -13.65 -9.64
CA ALA A 339 -14.69 -14.42 -10.88
C ALA A 339 -14.52 -15.91 -10.56
N GLU A 340 -15.30 -16.75 -11.25
CA GLU A 340 -15.30 -18.21 -11.05
C GLU A 340 -14.16 -18.91 -11.81
N SER A 341 -13.52 -18.21 -12.75
CA SER A 341 -12.41 -18.76 -13.52
C SER A 341 -11.29 -19.29 -12.62
N VAL A 342 -10.97 -20.58 -12.82
CA VAL A 342 -9.83 -21.29 -12.22
C VAL A 342 -8.55 -20.45 -12.33
N TRP A 343 -8.35 -19.78 -13.47
CA TRP A 343 -7.18 -18.95 -13.73
C TRP A 343 -6.95 -17.87 -12.67
N THR A 344 -8.00 -17.14 -12.31
CA THR A 344 -7.89 -16.01 -11.35
C THR A 344 -7.53 -16.47 -9.94
N ARG A 345 -7.62 -17.77 -9.68
CA ARG A 345 -7.30 -18.43 -8.41
C ARG A 345 -5.99 -19.22 -8.44
N THR A 346 -5.23 -19.14 -9.54
CA THR A 346 -3.91 -19.78 -9.64
C THR A 346 -2.81 -18.96 -8.97
N VAL A 347 -1.95 -19.62 -8.22
CA VAL A 347 -0.86 -19.03 -7.45
C VAL A 347 0.44 -19.77 -7.76
N PHE A 348 1.38 -19.13 -8.45
CA PHE A 348 2.70 -19.71 -8.66
C PHE A 348 3.57 -19.57 -7.40
N VAL A 349 3.97 -20.70 -6.84
CA VAL A 349 4.76 -20.77 -5.60
C VAL A 349 6.25 -20.79 -5.92
N GLY A 350 6.99 -19.87 -5.32
CA GLY A 350 8.45 -19.87 -5.43
C GLY A 350 8.97 -19.35 -6.77
N SER A 351 8.35 -18.34 -7.38
CA SER A 351 8.88 -17.72 -8.60
C SER A 351 10.33 -17.22 -8.45
N MET A 352 10.76 -16.94 -7.23
CA MET A 352 12.11 -16.48 -6.88
C MET A 352 12.95 -17.56 -6.18
N ALA A 353 12.55 -18.84 -6.23
CA ALA A 353 13.20 -19.93 -5.50
C ALA A 353 13.05 -21.28 -6.20
N ASP A 354 13.62 -22.32 -5.59
CA ASP A 354 13.19 -23.70 -5.80
C ASP A 354 12.85 -24.28 -4.43
N LEU A 355 11.55 -24.40 -4.10
CA LEU A 355 11.07 -24.89 -2.80
C LEU A 355 11.55 -26.32 -2.51
N PHE A 356 11.78 -27.11 -3.55
CA PHE A 356 12.25 -28.49 -3.45
C PHE A 356 13.74 -28.59 -3.79
N GLY A 357 14.50 -27.49 -3.66
CA GLY A 357 15.96 -27.48 -3.65
C GLY A 357 16.53 -28.56 -2.72
N ALA A 358 17.59 -29.28 -3.10
CA ALA A 358 18.21 -30.28 -2.20
C ALA A 358 18.69 -29.67 -0.86
N TRP A 359 18.98 -28.36 -0.86
CA TRP A 359 19.39 -27.57 0.30
C TRP A 359 18.21 -27.09 1.17
N VAL A 360 16.96 -27.20 0.72
CA VAL A 360 15.81 -26.65 1.47
C VAL A 360 15.44 -27.62 2.60
N PRO A 361 15.45 -27.17 3.88
CA PRO A 361 15.05 -28.00 5.01
C PRO A 361 13.61 -28.51 4.87
N GLN A 362 13.36 -29.75 5.34
CA GLN A 362 12.03 -30.35 5.26
C GLN A 362 10.97 -29.53 6.01
N GLU A 363 11.35 -28.97 7.17
CA GLU A 363 10.49 -28.09 7.98
C GLU A 363 9.94 -26.87 7.21
N TRP A 364 10.66 -26.35 6.20
CA TRP A 364 10.19 -25.22 5.41
C TRP A 364 9.14 -25.67 4.39
N ILE A 365 9.33 -26.85 3.81
CA ILE A 365 8.38 -27.45 2.88
C ILE A 365 7.09 -27.76 3.63
N ASP A 366 7.18 -28.39 4.79
CA ASP A 366 6.01 -28.79 5.59
C ASP A 366 5.16 -27.55 5.95
N GLN A 367 5.78 -26.47 6.42
CA GLN A 367 5.08 -25.20 6.73
C GLN A 367 4.41 -24.57 5.51
N VAL A 368 5.03 -24.64 4.34
CA VAL A 368 4.41 -24.14 3.09
C VAL A 368 3.24 -25.03 2.70
N MET A 369 3.37 -26.35 2.81
CA MET A 369 2.30 -27.30 2.50
C MET A 369 1.12 -27.18 3.46
N ASP A 370 1.36 -26.88 4.75
CA ASP A 370 0.28 -26.63 5.71
C ASP A 370 -0.54 -25.40 5.34
N ALA A 371 0.11 -24.32 4.92
CA ALA A 371 -0.58 -23.12 4.43
C ALA A 371 -1.37 -23.39 3.13
N VAL A 372 -0.89 -24.30 2.27
CA VAL A 372 -1.57 -24.73 1.04
C VAL A 372 -2.82 -25.55 1.35
N ARG A 373 -2.72 -26.50 2.28
CA ARG A 373 -3.86 -27.32 2.75
C ARG A 373 -4.93 -26.47 3.42
N ALA A 374 -4.52 -25.44 4.17
CA ALA A 374 -5.43 -24.53 4.84
C ALA A 374 -6.19 -23.57 3.88
N ALA A 375 -5.84 -23.55 2.59
CA ALA A 375 -6.37 -22.59 1.64
C ALA A 375 -6.94 -23.26 0.35
N PRO A 376 -7.95 -24.15 0.48
CA PRO A 376 -8.50 -24.94 -0.63
C PRO A 376 -9.16 -24.11 -1.74
N GLN A 377 -9.49 -22.84 -1.47
CA GLN A 377 -10.04 -21.91 -2.46
C GLN A 377 -9.05 -21.47 -3.53
N TRP A 378 -7.75 -21.70 -3.33
CA TRP A 378 -6.68 -21.36 -4.27
C TRP A 378 -6.09 -22.61 -4.91
N THR A 379 -5.64 -22.48 -6.16
CA THR A 379 -4.86 -23.51 -6.85
C THR A 379 -3.39 -23.11 -6.84
N PHE A 380 -2.54 -23.88 -6.17
CA PHE A 380 -1.11 -23.60 -6.04
C PHE A 380 -0.31 -24.37 -7.09
N ILE A 381 0.55 -23.67 -7.80
CA ILE A 381 1.38 -24.24 -8.85
C ILE A 381 2.83 -24.30 -8.36
N PHE A 382 3.39 -25.51 -8.34
CA PHE A 382 4.75 -25.80 -7.88
C PHE A 382 5.63 -26.24 -9.04
N LEU A 383 6.84 -25.70 -9.11
CA LEU A 383 7.83 -26.05 -10.13
C LEU A 383 9.20 -26.25 -9.47
N THR A 384 9.90 -27.33 -9.82
CA THR A 384 11.24 -27.62 -9.30
C THR A 384 12.17 -28.22 -10.35
N LYS A 385 13.49 -28.13 -10.12
CA LYS A 385 14.51 -28.90 -10.84
C LYS A 385 14.91 -30.20 -10.14
N ASN A 386 14.33 -30.51 -8.97
CA ASN A 386 14.60 -31.70 -8.16
C ASN A 386 13.36 -32.59 -8.02
N PRO A 387 12.89 -33.23 -9.12
CA PRO A 387 11.61 -33.94 -9.12
C PRO A 387 11.52 -35.10 -8.12
N ARG A 388 12.66 -35.69 -7.72
CA ARG A 388 12.69 -36.75 -6.70
C ARG A 388 12.10 -36.31 -5.34
N ARG A 389 12.25 -35.04 -4.97
CA ARG A 389 11.71 -34.53 -3.70
C ARG A 389 10.18 -34.38 -3.69
N LEU A 390 9.53 -34.58 -4.84
CA LEU A 390 8.08 -34.51 -4.96
C LEU A 390 7.38 -35.82 -4.57
N ILE A 391 8.12 -36.94 -4.51
CA ILE A 391 7.58 -38.30 -4.33
C ILE A 391 6.94 -38.45 -2.94
N ASP A 392 7.66 -38.03 -1.89
CA ASP A 392 7.24 -38.21 -0.49
C ASP A 392 6.30 -37.11 0.02
N VAL A 393 5.87 -36.20 -0.84
CA VAL A 393 4.98 -35.10 -0.46
C VAL A 393 3.53 -35.57 -0.57
N ASP A 394 2.79 -35.43 0.53
CA ASP A 394 1.34 -35.62 0.55
C ASP A 394 0.64 -34.39 -0.08
N TRP A 395 0.34 -34.50 -1.37
CA TRP A 395 -0.19 -33.41 -2.20
C TRP A 395 -1.70 -33.24 -2.03
N PRO A 396 -2.17 -32.05 -1.60
CA PRO A 396 -3.60 -31.76 -1.62
C PRO A 396 -4.11 -31.55 -3.05
N THR A 397 -5.42 -31.73 -3.25
CA THR A 397 -6.05 -31.67 -4.59
C THR A 397 -5.93 -30.31 -5.27
N ASN A 398 -5.66 -29.25 -4.50
CA ASN A 398 -5.47 -27.88 -4.96
C ASN A 398 -4.00 -27.55 -5.32
N ALA A 399 -3.12 -28.56 -5.41
CA ALA A 399 -1.73 -28.41 -5.82
C ALA A 399 -1.49 -28.99 -7.23
N TRP A 400 -1.05 -28.14 -8.15
CA TRP A 400 -0.52 -28.52 -9.47
C TRP A 400 0.99 -28.61 -9.38
N VAL A 401 1.56 -29.72 -9.79
CA VAL A 401 2.97 -30.05 -9.49
C VAL A 401 3.73 -30.34 -10.76
N GLY A 402 4.87 -29.70 -10.92
CA GLY A 402 5.67 -29.88 -12.12
C GLY A 402 7.17 -29.78 -11.90
N ALA A 403 7.89 -30.18 -12.94
CA ALA A 403 9.34 -30.10 -12.97
C ALA A 403 9.86 -29.41 -14.24
N THR A 404 10.99 -28.74 -14.09
CA THR A 404 11.70 -28.12 -15.21
C THR A 404 12.48 -29.17 -16.00
N VAL A 405 12.26 -29.22 -17.31
CA VAL A 405 13.00 -30.03 -18.28
C VAL A 405 13.59 -29.11 -19.35
N ASP A 406 14.67 -28.42 -18.99
CA ASP A 406 15.37 -27.48 -19.89
C ASP A 406 16.27 -28.19 -20.92
N THR A 407 16.59 -29.46 -20.70
CA THR A 407 17.46 -30.30 -21.54
C THR A 407 17.07 -31.78 -21.47
N GLN A 408 17.50 -32.58 -22.46
CA GLN A 408 17.24 -34.03 -22.53
C GLN A 408 17.67 -34.78 -21.25
N ALA A 409 18.77 -34.35 -20.62
CA ALA A 409 19.31 -35.01 -19.42
C ALA A 409 18.33 -35.01 -18.23
N ARG A 410 17.36 -34.09 -18.21
CA ARG A 410 16.33 -34.02 -17.15
C ARG A 410 15.12 -34.91 -17.41
N VAL A 411 14.93 -35.44 -18.62
CA VAL A 411 13.73 -36.20 -18.98
C VAL A 411 13.61 -37.46 -18.12
N ALA A 412 14.56 -38.39 -18.21
CA ALA A 412 14.46 -39.68 -17.55
C ALA A 412 14.33 -39.57 -16.01
N PRO A 413 15.11 -38.71 -15.30
CA PRO A 413 14.90 -38.50 -13.87
C PRO A 413 13.51 -37.92 -13.53
N THR A 414 12.97 -37.06 -14.40
CA THR A 414 11.64 -36.47 -14.21
C THR A 414 10.56 -37.51 -14.43
N GLU A 415 10.58 -38.25 -15.54
CA GLU A 415 9.59 -39.30 -15.82
C GLU A 415 9.60 -40.39 -14.74
N ALA A 416 10.77 -40.76 -14.23
CA ALA A 416 10.90 -41.70 -13.13
C ALA A 416 10.22 -41.19 -11.86
N ALA A 417 10.49 -39.96 -11.43
CA ALA A 417 9.85 -39.39 -10.24
C ALA A 417 8.32 -39.24 -10.42
N PHE A 418 7.86 -38.77 -11.58
CA PHE A 418 6.42 -38.57 -11.83
C PHE A 418 5.63 -39.87 -12.02
N ALA A 419 6.32 -41.02 -12.11
CA ALA A 419 5.71 -42.34 -11.95
C ALA A 419 5.11 -42.52 -10.55
N GLU A 420 5.73 -41.91 -9.53
CA GLU A 420 5.43 -42.12 -8.12
C GLU A 420 4.69 -40.93 -7.48
N VAL A 421 4.87 -39.72 -8.01
CA VAL A 421 4.16 -38.51 -7.53
C VAL A 421 2.64 -38.71 -7.56
N THR A 422 1.95 -38.34 -6.48
CA THR A 422 0.50 -38.57 -6.28
C THR A 422 -0.39 -37.36 -6.58
N ALA A 423 0.19 -36.22 -6.97
CA ALA A 423 -0.56 -35.00 -7.30
C ALA A 423 -1.59 -35.22 -8.42
N SER A 424 -2.75 -34.56 -8.30
CA SER A 424 -3.87 -34.66 -9.25
C SER A 424 -3.57 -34.06 -10.61
N VAL A 425 -2.78 -32.98 -10.64
CA VAL A 425 -2.33 -32.33 -11.87
C VAL A 425 -0.81 -32.32 -11.90
N LYS A 426 -0.25 -32.96 -12.91
CA LYS A 426 1.18 -33.11 -13.15
C LYS A 426 1.58 -32.37 -14.40
N PHE A 427 2.70 -31.66 -14.38
CA PHE A 427 3.17 -30.93 -15.56
C PHE A 427 4.69 -30.92 -15.72
N VAL A 428 5.14 -30.61 -16.93
CA VAL A 428 6.55 -30.34 -17.23
C VAL A 428 6.68 -28.95 -17.82
N SER A 429 7.70 -28.22 -17.38
CA SER A 429 8.06 -26.93 -17.97
C SER A 429 9.38 -27.06 -18.72
N CYS A 430 9.28 -27.02 -20.05
CA CYS A 430 10.41 -26.99 -20.96
C CYS A 430 10.83 -25.53 -21.20
N GLU A 431 11.34 -24.89 -20.14
CA GLU A 431 11.79 -23.50 -20.19
C GLU A 431 13.00 -23.18 -19.28
N PRO A 432 13.93 -22.32 -19.73
CA PRO A 432 14.18 -22.10 -21.15
C PRO A 432 14.47 -23.44 -21.83
N LEU A 433 13.93 -23.66 -23.03
CA LEU A 433 14.26 -24.87 -23.80
C LEU A 433 15.67 -24.71 -24.40
N LEU A 434 16.68 -25.31 -23.75
CA LEU A 434 18.10 -25.12 -24.09
C LEU A 434 18.64 -26.16 -25.08
N ALA A 435 17.94 -27.27 -25.24
CA ALA A 435 18.32 -28.39 -26.10
C ALA A 435 17.07 -29.11 -26.62
N PRO A 436 17.15 -29.92 -27.69
CA PRO A 436 16.05 -30.77 -28.09
C PRO A 436 15.68 -31.75 -26.96
N VAL A 437 14.38 -31.97 -26.78
CA VAL A 437 13.83 -32.84 -25.74
C VAL A 437 12.86 -33.86 -26.36
N GLN A 438 13.05 -35.12 -26.01
CA GLN A 438 12.18 -36.25 -26.33
C GLN A 438 11.79 -36.98 -25.06
N PHE A 439 10.49 -37.06 -24.82
CA PHE A 439 9.88 -37.80 -23.73
C PHE A 439 9.55 -39.23 -24.17
N SER A 440 9.73 -40.18 -23.25
CA SER A 440 9.27 -41.56 -23.43
C SER A 440 7.84 -41.74 -22.91
N HIS A 441 7.45 -40.93 -21.92
CA HIS A 441 6.21 -41.04 -21.17
C HIS A 441 5.57 -39.67 -20.91
N LEU A 442 5.37 -38.89 -21.96
CA LEU A 442 4.71 -37.58 -21.86
C LEU A 442 3.23 -37.70 -21.43
N ASP A 443 2.62 -38.86 -21.65
CA ASP A 443 1.26 -39.22 -21.22
C ASP A 443 1.05 -39.14 -19.70
N ARG A 444 2.13 -39.11 -18.91
CA ARG A 444 2.09 -38.94 -17.44
C ARG A 444 1.75 -37.53 -16.99
N PHE A 445 1.78 -36.56 -17.91
CA PHE A 445 1.61 -35.14 -17.61
C PHE A 445 0.31 -34.61 -18.22
N ASN A 446 -0.43 -33.83 -17.43
CA ASN A 446 -1.62 -33.11 -17.87
C ASN A 446 -1.27 -31.87 -18.68
N TRP A 447 -0.05 -31.34 -18.52
CA TRP A 447 0.30 -30.04 -19.06
C TRP A 447 1.79 -29.95 -19.44
N LEU A 448 2.06 -29.44 -20.63
CA LEU A 448 3.39 -29.15 -21.14
C LEU A 448 3.53 -27.63 -21.35
N ILE A 449 4.43 -27.02 -20.59
CA ILE A 449 4.77 -25.60 -20.74
C ILE A 449 6.02 -25.48 -21.62
N ILE A 450 6.00 -24.58 -22.59
CA ILE A 450 7.14 -24.31 -23.49
C ILE A 450 7.45 -22.82 -23.48
N GLY A 451 8.72 -22.47 -23.25
CA GLY A 451 9.15 -21.07 -23.15
C GLY A 451 10.58 -20.83 -23.63
N GLY A 452 10.79 -19.63 -24.18
CA GLY A 452 12.13 -19.14 -24.50
C GLY A 452 12.90 -18.65 -23.28
N ARG A 453 14.17 -18.29 -23.46
CA ARG A 453 14.98 -17.66 -22.41
C ARG A 453 14.67 -16.18 -22.35
N SER A 454 14.27 -15.68 -21.18
CA SER A 454 14.08 -14.26 -20.93
C SER A 454 15.40 -13.47 -20.95
N LEU A 455 15.31 -12.16 -21.15
CA LEU A 455 16.44 -11.24 -21.01
C LEU A 455 17.02 -11.30 -19.59
N THR A 456 18.35 -11.40 -19.51
CA THR A 456 19.11 -11.39 -18.25
C THR A 456 20.34 -10.51 -18.40
N THR A 457 21.01 -10.19 -17.29
CA THR A 457 22.29 -9.46 -17.29
C THR A 457 23.38 -10.30 -17.95
N SER A 458 23.26 -11.62 -17.90
CA SER A 458 24.17 -12.60 -18.50
C SER A 458 23.90 -12.93 -19.96
N GLY A 459 22.81 -12.43 -20.57
CA GLY A 459 22.59 -12.63 -22.01
C GLY A 459 21.23 -12.18 -22.55
N PRO A 460 21.12 -12.03 -23.88
CA PRO A 460 19.89 -11.58 -24.53
C PRO A 460 18.77 -12.62 -24.43
N GLU A 461 17.53 -12.16 -24.62
CA GLU A 461 16.39 -13.03 -24.87
C GLU A 461 16.71 -13.97 -26.04
N CYS A 462 16.36 -15.25 -25.92
CA CYS A 462 16.69 -16.27 -26.92
C CYS A 462 15.49 -17.20 -27.17
N GLN A 463 15.16 -17.41 -28.45
CA GLN A 463 14.19 -18.41 -28.86
C GLN A 463 14.87 -19.78 -28.98
N PRO A 464 14.21 -20.87 -28.57
CA PRO A 464 14.67 -22.20 -28.92
C PRO A 464 14.61 -22.42 -30.43
N GLU A 465 15.37 -23.38 -30.92
CA GLU A 465 15.24 -23.82 -32.31
C GLU A 465 13.81 -24.29 -32.57
N TRP A 466 13.24 -23.82 -33.67
CA TRP A 466 11.83 -24.05 -33.99
C TRP A 466 11.51 -25.55 -34.11
N THR A 467 12.45 -26.33 -34.65
CA THR A 467 12.30 -27.78 -34.80
C THR A 467 12.14 -28.50 -33.45
N TRP A 468 12.73 -27.96 -32.37
CA TRP A 468 12.57 -28.52 -31.03
C TRP A 468 11.16 -28.28 -30.50
N VAL A 469 10.62 -27.08 -30.71
CA VAL A 469 9.25 -26.74 -30.34
C VAL A 469 8.24 -27.58 -31.12
N GLN A 470 8.42 -27.73 -32.43
CA GLN A 470 7.57 -28.59 -33.26
C GLN A 470 7.57 -30.04 -32.78
N SER A 471 8.75 -30.56 -32.41
CA SER A 471 8.86 -31.91 -31.85
C SER A 471 8.05 -32.06 -30.57
N LEU A 472 8.14 -31.10 -29.64
CA LEU A 472 7.38 -31.11 -28.39
C LEU A 472 5.87 -31.01 -28.63
N LEU A 473 5.42 -30.16 -29.55
CA LEU A 473 4.01 -30.05 -29.93
C LEU A 473 3.47 -31.37 -30.51
N ALA A 474 4.26 -32.05 -31.35
CA ALA A 474 3.90 -33.35 -31.91
C ALA A 474 3.82 -34.44 -30.82
N GLN A 475 4.78 -34.46 -29.90
CA GLN A 475 4.77 -35.37 -28.74
C GLN A 475 3.54 -35.13 -27.86
N ALA A 476 3.22 -33.87 -27.53
CA ALA A 476 2.08 -33.52 -26.70
C ALA A 476 0.76 -33.95 -27.34
N ARG A 477 0.59 -33.73 -28.66
CA ARG A 477 -0.57 -34.21 -29.41
C ARG A 477 -0.69 -35.73 -29.35
N ALA A 478 0.41 -36.47 -29.53
CA ALA A 478 0.40 -37.92 -29.48
C ALA A 478 0.04 -38.46 -28.08
N ALA A 479 0.44 -37.74 -27.03
CA ALA A 479 0.18 -38.09 -25.64
C ALA A 479 -1.17 -37.58 -25.09
N GLY A 480 -1.91 -36.74 -25.82
CA GLY A 480 -3.12 -36.08 -25.29
C GLY A 480 -2.83 -35.04 -24.18
N CYS A 481 -1.60 -34.51 -24.15
CA CYS A 481 -1.15 -33.54 -23.15
C CYS A 481 -1.47 -32.12 -23.61
N ALA A 482 -2.12 -31.31 -22.76
CA ALA A 482 -2.41 -29.91 -23.06
C ALA A 482 -1.12 -29.08 -23.11
N VAL A 483 -1.09 -28.03 -23.95
CA VAL A 483 0.12 -27.22 -24.16
C VAL A 483 -0.11 -25.77 -23.76
N TYR A 484 0.86 -25.21 -23.02
CA TYR A 484 0.95 -23.78 -22.76
C TYR A 484 2.27 -23.21 -23.29
N CYS A 485 2.18 -22.42 -24.34
CA CYS A 485 3.31 -21.67 -24.86
C CYS A 485 3.32 -20.26 -24.28
N LYS A 486 4.42 -19.95 -23.58
CA LYS A 486 4.58 -18.64 -22.95
C LYS A 486 4.62 -17.50 -23.98
N PRO A 487 4.34 -16.25 -23.58
CA PRO A 487 4.25 -15.11 -24.50
C PRO A 487 5.60 -14.75 -25.10
N ASN A 488 6.68 -15.14 -24.43
CA ASN A 488 8.03 -14.99 -24.94
C ASN A 488 8.41 -16.05 -25.98
N LEU A 489 7.57 -17.06 -26.24
CA LEU A 489 7.74 -18.00 -27.35
C LEU A 489 7.05 -17.42 -28.59
N ARG A 490 7.80 -17.25 -29.69
CA ARG A 490 7.27 -16.73 -30.96
C ARG A 490 7.29 -17.82 -32.04
N PRO A 491 6.24 -17.95 -32.89
CA PRO A 491 4.97 -17.19 -32.95
C PRO A 491 3.97 -17.50 -31.82
N GLN A 492 2.77 -16.88 -31.81
CA GLN A 492 1.76 -17.12 -30.77
C GLN A 492 1.14 -18.53 -30.92
N PHE A 493 1.06 -19.24 -29.80
CA PHE A 493 0.77 -20.68 -29.73
C PHE A 493 -0.31 -20.99 -28.68
N PRO A 494 -0.75 -22.26 -28.55
CA PRO A 494 -1.76 -22.65 -27.57
C PRO A 494 -1.42 -22.20 -26.15
N ARG A 495 -2.45 -21.83 -25.39
CA ARG A 495 -2.38 -21.43 -23.98
C ARG A 495 -3.45 -22.18 -23.20
N ASP A 496 -3.42 -23.50 -23.34
CA ASP A 496 -4.45 -24.38 -22.80
C ASP A 496 -4.27 -24.51 -21.28
N LEU A 497 -5.37 -24.83 -20.58
CA LEU A 497 -5.32 -25.32 -19.21
C LEU A 497 -4.92 -26.81 -19.19
N PRO A 498 -4.45 -27.33 -18.04
CA PRO A 498 -4.11 -28.75 -17.93
C PRO A 498 -5.25 -29.69 -18.36
N THR A 499 -4.92 -30.79 -19.02
CA THR A 499 -5.90 -31.83 -19.41
C THR A 499 -6.66 -32.33 -18.17
N GLY A 500 -7.99 -32.29 -18.23
CA GLY A 500 -8.87 -32.70 -17.14
C GLY A 500 -9.33 -31.56 -16.21
N VAL A 501 -8.84 -30.33 -16.43
CA VAL A 501 -9.37 -29.11 -15.81
C VAL A 501 -10.39 -28.48 -16.76
N GLU A 502 -11.59 -28.14 -16.27
CA GLU A 502 -12.65 -27.56 -17.11
C GLU A 502 -12.16 -26.28 -17.81
N GLN A 503 -12.16 -26.29 -19.15
CA GLN A 503 -11.98 -25.08 -19.97
C GLN A 503 -13.30 -24.31 -19.98
N GLU A 504 -13.39 -23.24 -19.20
CA GLU A 504 -14.42 -22.24 -19.42
C GLU A 504 -14.11 -21.48 -20.72
N SER A 505 -15.14 -21.23 -21.53
CA SER A 505 -15.09 -20.56 -22.83
C SER A 505 -14.14 -19.37 -22.85
N GLN A 506 -13.09 -19.46 -23.70
CA GLN A 506 -12.16 -18.39 -24.12
C GLN A 506 -12.26 -17.07 -23.36
N ILE A 507 -11.35 -16.87 -22.40
CA ILE A 507 -11.12 -15.56 -21.78
C ILE A 507 -10.34 -14.70 -22.80
N PRO A 508 -10.82 -13.50 -23.16
CA PRO A 508 -10.09 -12.60 -24.04
C PRO A 508 -8.79 -12.16 -23.36
N CYS A 509 -7.71 -12.18 -24.13
CA CYS A 509 -6.43 -11.58 -23.77
C CYS A 509 -6.69 -10.14 -23.23
N PRO A 510 -6.14 -9.74 -22.08
CA PRO A 510 -6.27 -8.36 -21.65
C PRO A 510 -5.67 -7.45 -22.74
N PRO A 511 -6.34 -6.35 -23.12
CA PRO A 511 -5.79 -5.45 -24.11
C PRO A 511 -4.44 -4.90 -23.60
N PRO A 512 -3.46 -4.70 -24.50
CA PRO A 512 -2.24 -4.00 -24.13
C PRO A 512 -2.62 -2.61 -23.61
N GLY A 513 -2.20 -2.31 -22.38
CA GLY A 513 -2.32 -0.99 -21.76
C GLY A 513 -1.29 -0.01 -22.29
#